data_AF-A0A7J4MKR7-F1
#
_entry.id   AF-A0A7J4MKR7-F1
#
_cell.length_a   1.000
_cell.length_b   1.000
_cell.length_c   1.000
_cell.angle_alpha   90.00
_cell.angle_beta   90.00
_cell.angle_gamma   90.00
#
_symmetry.space_group_name_H-M   'P 1'
#
loop_
_entity.id
_entity.type
_entity.pdbx_description
1 polymer ?
#
loop_
_entity_poly.entity_id
_entity_poly.type
_entity_poly.pdbx_seq_one_letter_code
_entity_poly.pdbx_strand_id
1 'polypeptide(L)'
;MSFARCTHLCCIPGWQLVSNTQTDDNWTPGGGDDGGSKMFCICHSSRFDPTAIEVNRNSNRSTGAAFEYLGIRRAGGPAPLGLPIIPIIMNGDTIEASSDYTGWLTYCD
;
A
#
# COMPACT_ATOMS: atom_id res chain seq x y z
N MET A 1 2.84 -4.18 15.47
CA MET A 1 3.71 -4.57 14.33
C MET A 1 2.88 -5.29 13.29
N SER A 2 2.36 -4.54 12.32
CA SER A 2 1.31 -4.99 11.42
C SER A 2 1.74 -4.83 9.96
N PHE A 3 2.16 -5.92 9.30
CA PHE A 3 2.57 -5.90 7.90
C PHE A 3 1.41 -6.22 6.94
N ALA A 4 1.56 -5.84 5.66
CA ALA A 4 0.61 -6.08 4.57
C ALA A 4 -0.84 -5.69 4.90
N ARG A 5 -1.05 -4.50 5.46
CA ARG A 5 -2.38 -3.93 5.79
C ARG A 5 -2.66 -2.66 5.00
N CYS A 6 -3.94 -2.35 4.83
CA CYS A 6 -4.41 -1.09 4.24
C CYS A 6 -4.41 0.02 5.30
N THR A 7 -3.86 1.17 4.92
CA THR A 7 -3.72 2.40 5.74
C THR A 7 -5.04 3.02 6.20
N HIS A 8 -6.19 2.58 5.68
CA HIS A 8 -7.51 3.07 6.11
C HIS A 8 -7.88 2.53 7.50
N LEU A 9 -8.12 1.21 7.61
CA LEU A 9 -8.58 0.53 8.82
C LEU A 9 -7.98 -0.89 8.94
N CYS A 10 -6.74 -1.04 8.49
CA CYS A 10 -5.88 -2.21 8.69
C CYS A 10 -6.41 -3.59 8.23
N CYS A 11 -7.42 -3.62 7.35
CA CYS A 11 -7.74 -4.79 6.53
C CYS A 11 -6.55 -5.23 5.67
N ILE A 12 -6.51 -6.51 5.29
CA ILE A 12 -5.50 -7.03 4.33
C ILE A 12 -5.92 -6.59 2.91
N PRO A 13 -5.07 -5.88 2.14
CA PRO A 13 -5.28 -5.65 0.72
C PRO A 13 -4.80 -6.86 -0.08
N GLY A 14 -5.39 -7.07 -1.26
CA GLY A 14 -4.97 -8.09 -2.20
C GLY A 14 -4.80 -7.51 -3.61
N TRP A 15 -4.30 -8.35 -4.52
CA TRP A 15 -4.40 -8.08 -5.95
C TRP A 15 -5.84 -8.26 -6.43
N GLN A 16 -6.33 -7.37 -7.30
CA GLN A 16 -7.62 -7.56 -7.98
C GLN A 16 -7.46 -8.59 -9.10
N LEU A 17 -7.44 -9.88 -8.74
CA LEU A 17 -7.15 -11.01 -9.65
C LEU A 17 -8.35 -11.50 -10.49
N VAL A 18 -9.50 -10.82 -10.42
CA VAL A 18 -10.76 -11.27 -11.04
C VAL A 18 -11.60 -10.09 -11.51
N SER A 19 -12.39 -10.32 -12.56
CA SER A 19 -13.39 -9.38 -13.06
C SER A 19 -14.43 -9.07 -11.97
N ASN A 20 -14.56 -7.79 -11.64
CA ASN A 20 -15.31 -7.32 -10.48
C ASN A 20 -16.74 -6.90 -10.87
N THR A 21 -17.68 -7.83 -10.79
CA THR A 21 -19.11 -7.58 -11.06
C THR A 21 -19.81 -6.67 -10.03
N GLN A 22 -19.11 -6.24 -8.97
CA GLN A 22 -19.63 -5.27 -7.99
C GLN A 22 -19.20 -3.82 -8.30
N THR A 23 -18.30 -3.59 -9.27
CA THR A 23 -17.92 -2.24 -9.73
C THR A 23 -17.79 -2.07 -11.25
N ASP A 24 -18.00 -3.14 -12.04
CA ASP A 24 -18.00 -3.15 -13.52
C ASP A 24 -16.71 -2.60 -14.18
N ASP A 25 -15.60 -2.68 -13.43
CA ASP A 25 -14.34 -1.96 -13.65
C ASP A 25 -13.34 -2.83 -14.45
N ASN A 26 -13.47 -2.81 -15.79
CA ASN A 26 -12.60 -3.53 -16.73
C ASN A 26 -11.35 -2.70 -17.11
N TRP A 27 -10.18 -3.34 -17.17
CA TRP A 27 -8.97 -2.69 -16.68
C TRP A 27 -7.77 -2.67 -17.66
N THR A 28 -7.42 -1.50 -18.20
CA THR A 28 -6.36 -1.30 -19.23
C THR A 28 -5.02 -0.76 -18.69
N PRO A 29 -3.89 -1.50 -18.76
CA PRO A 29 -2.59 -1.11 -18.17
C PRO A 29 -2.15 0.35 -18.38
N GLY A 30 -2.12 1.14 -17.30
CA GLY A 30 -1.67 2.54 -17.36
C GLY A 30 -1.59 3.35 -16.06
N GLY A 31 -2.15 2.90 -14.94
CA GLY A 31 -1.98 3.56 -13.62
C GLY A 31 -2.85 4.80 -13.36
N GLY A 32 -3.48 5.37 -14.40
CA GLY A 32 -4.63 6.27 -14.27
C GLY A 32 -5.90 5.54 -13.82
N ASP A 33 -7.01 6.25 -13.64
CA ASP A 33 -8.29 5.61 -13.31
C ASP A 33 -8.78 4.69 -14.45
N ASP A 34 -8.49 5.06 -15.71
CA ASP A 34 -8.76 4.27 -16.94
C ASP A 34 -7.96 2.95 -17.05
N GLY A 35 -7.21 2.60 -16.01
CA GLY A 35 -7.11 1.20 -15.61
C GLY A 35 -5.74 0.67 -15.24
N GLY A 36 -5.55 -0.59 -15.64
CA GLY A 36 -4.49 -1.55 -15.20
C GLY A 36 -4.55 -3.62 -13.07
N SER A 37 -3.56 -4.49 -12.66
CA SER A 37 -3.31 -4.94 -11.29
C SER A 37 -3.11 -3.72 -10.37
N LYS A 38 -4.19 -3.03 -9.95
CA LYS A 38 -4.15 -2.16 -8.77
C LYS A 38 -4.14 -3.05 -7.53
N MET A 39 -3.38 -2.67 -6.50
CA MET A 39 -3.55 -3.26 -5.17
C MET A 39 -4.87 -2.72 -4.58
N PHE A 40 -5.69 -3.60 -4.01
CA PHE A 40 -7.09 -3.34 -3.68
C PHE A 40 -7.44 -3.78 -2.26
N CYS A 41 -8.09 -2.91 -1.49
CA CYS A 41 -8.61 -3.20 -0.16
C CYS A 41 -10.13 -3.38 -0.20
N ILE A 42 -10.59 -4.64 -0.26
CA ILE A 42 -12.00 -5.01 -0.42
C ILE A 42 -12.94 -4.42 0.65
N CYS A 43 -12.46 -4.17 1.88
CA CYS A 43 -13.30 -3.68 2.96
C CYS A 43 -13.98 -2.32 2.66
N HIS A 44 -13.30 -1.44 1.91
CA HIS A 44 -13.78 -0.07 1.65
C HIS A 44 -13.35 0.45 0.25
N SER A 45 -13.03 -0.46 -0.67
CA SER A 45 -12.58 -0.18 -2.05
C SER A 45 -11.40 0.81 -2.17
N SER A 46 -10.44 0.77 -1.25
CA SER A 46 -9.19 1.53 -1.40
C SER A 46 -8.33 0.93 -2.52
N ARG A 47 -7.77 1.78 -3.40
CA ARG A 47 -7.02 1.40 -4.61
C ARG A 47 -5.62 2.02 -4.58
N PHE A 48 -4.61 1.28 -5.01
CA PHE A 48 -3.21 1.72 -5.04
C PHE A 48 -2.52 1.26 -6.32
N ASP A 49 -1.62 2.08 -6.86
CA ASP A 49 -0.89 1.84 -8.11
C ASP A 49 0.53 1.32 -7.81
N PRO A 50 0.82 0.01 -8.01
CA PRO A 50 2.13 -0.59 -7.72
C PRO A 50 3.25 -0.09 -8.64
N THR A 51 2.95 0.66 -9.70
CA THR A 51 3.96 1.19 -10.63
C THR A 51 4.54 2.54 -10.18
N ALA A 52 4.00 3.12 -9.11
CA ALA A 52 4.42 4.42 -8.59
C ALA A 52 4.61 4.41 -7.05
N ILE A 53 5.60 5.19 -6.59
CA ILE A 53 5.95 5.35 -5.18
C ILE A 53 5.62 6.79 -4.75
N GLU A 54 5.08 6.96 -3.54
CA GLU A 54 4.89 8.24 -2.87
C GLU A 54 5.55 8.23 -1.48
N VAL A 55 6.06 9.38 -1.01
CA VAL A 55 6.54 9.53 0.37
C VAL A 55 5.34 9.87 1.25
N ASN A 56 5.07 9.03 2.24
CA ASN A 56 3.98 9.21 3.19
C ASN A 56 4.51 9.68 4.54
N ARG A 57 3.76 10.57 5.20
CA ARG A 57 3.99 11.02 6.57
C ARG A 57 2.77 10.72 7.43
N ASN A 58 2.97 10.15 8.61
CA ASN A 58 1.91 9.75 9.53
C ASN A 58 2.35 9.99 10.99
N SER A 59 1.47 9.72 11.95
CA SER A 59 1.81 9.61 13.37
C SER A 59 1.49 8.21 13.90
N ASN A 60 2.32 7.71 14.81
CA ASN A 60 2.07 6.48 15.53
C ASN A 60 0.90 6.70 16.49
N ARG A 61 -0.15 5.88 16.38
CA ARG A 61 -1.39 6.06 17.14
C ARG A 61 -1.22 5.90 18.65
N SER A 62 -0.26 5.08 19.08
CA SER A 62 0.01 4.77 20.49
C SER A 62 0.98 5.73 21.17
N THR A 63 1.87 6.38 20.43
CA THR A 63 2.91 7.27 20.99
C THR A 63 2.80 8.74 20.54
N GLY A 64 1.99 9.04 19.53
CA GLY A 64 1.90 10.35 18.89
C GLY A 64 3.10 10.75 18.03
N ALA A 65 4.17 9.94 18.01
CA ALA A 65 5.40 10.25 17.28
C ALA A 65 5.16 10.29 15.76
N ALA A 66 5.58 11.37 15.11
CA ALA A 66 5.53 11.48 13.65
C ALA A 66 6.61 10.61 13.00
N PHE A 67 6.28 9.97 11.89
CA PHE A 67 7.21 9.17 11.09
C PHE A 67 6.91 9.29 9.60
N GLU A 68 7.88 8.92 8.77
CA GLU A 68 7.77 8.89 7.31
C GLU A 68 8.09 7.49 6.78
N TYR A 69 7.52 7.14 5.63
CA TYR A 69 7.75 5.86 4.97
C TYR A 69 7.48 5.96 3.45
N LEU A 70 8.14 5.10 2.67
CA LEU A 70 7.85 4.93 1.24
C LEU A 70 6.61 4.05 1.07
N GLY A 71 5.66 4.47 0.23
CA GLY A 71 4.46 3.69 -0.03
C GLY A 71 4.08 3.61 -1.51
N ILE A 72 3.32 2.57 -1.86
CA ILE A 72 2.63 2.42 -3.14
C ILE A 72 1.63 3.57 -3.30
N ARG A 73 1.73 4.29 -4.42
CA ARG A 73 0.93 5.49 -4.69
C ARG A 73 -0.57 5.22 -4.55
N ARG A 74 -1.31 6.13 -3.92
CA ARG A 74 -2.78 6.03 -3.88
C ARG A 74 -3.40 6.27 -5.27
N ALA A 75 -4.38 5.43 -5.59
CA ALA A 75 -5.19 5.52 -6.79
C ALA A 75 -6.70 5.67 -6.50
N GLY A 76 -7.16 5.55 -5.25
CA GLY A 76 -8.55 5.90 -4.90
C GLY A 76 -9.07 5.28 -3.60
N GLY A 77 -10.32 5.59 -3.29
CA GLY A 77 -11.01 5.16 -2.06
C GLY A 77 -10.48 5.83 -0.78
N PRO A 78 -10.95 5.42 0.41
CA PRO A 78 -10.79 6.16 1.66
C PRO A 78 -9.43 5.94 2.37
N ALA A 79 -8.41 5.42 1.67
CA ALA A 79 -7.09 5.29 2.26
C ALA A 79 -6.44 6.68 2.43
N PRO A 80 -5.99 7.07 3.65
CA PRO A 80 -5.39 8.38 3.88
C PRO A 80 -3.97 8.50 3.32
N LEU A 81 -3.28 7.37 3.14
CA LEU A 81 -1.87 7.25 2.81
C LEU A 81 -1.62 6.01 1.91
N GLY A 82 -0.53 5.96 1.16
CA GLY A 82 -0.14 4.81 0.33
C GLY A 82 0.23 3.56 1.13
N LEU A 83 0.07 2.36 0.54
CA LEU A 83 0.45 1.09 1.20
C LEU A 83 1.97 1.06 1.44
N PRO A 84 2.47 0.83 2.66
CA PRO A 84 3.92 0.83 2.89
C PRO A 84 4.63 -0.24 2.06
N ILE A 85 5.76 0.13 1.45
CA ILE A 85 6.71 -0.83 0.86
C ILE A 85 7.83 -1.12 1.84
N ILE A 86 8.36 -2.35 1.79
CA ILE A 86 9.59 -2.74 2.47
C ILE A 86 10.70 -2.64 1.42
N PRO A 87 11.68 -1.72 1.55
CA PRO A 87 12.81 -1.67 0.63
C PRO A 87 13.64 -2.94 0.81
N ILE A 88 14.08 -3.54 -0.30
CA ILE A 88 14.86 -4.79 -0.29
C ILE A 88 16.31 -4.57 -0.72
N ILE A 89 17.19 -5.41 -0.20
CA ILE A 89 18.63 -5.48 -0.52
C ILE A 89 18.91 -6.88 -1.09
N MET A 90 19.68 -6.94 -2.17
CA MET A 90 20.10 -8.19 -2.81
C MET A 90 21.48 -8.64 -2.29
N ASN A 91 21.50 -9.65 -1.44
CA ASN A 91 22.71 -10.23 -0.87
C ASN A 91 23.01 -11.59 -1.53
N GLY A 92 23.57 -11.52 -2.74
CA GLY A 92 23.69 -12.69 -3.62
C GLY A 92 22.30 -13.18 -4.03
N ASP A 93 22.03 -14.46 -3.81
CA ASP A 93 20.71 -15.08 -4.04
C ASP A 93 19.68 -14.79 -2.91
N THR A 94 20.08 -14.08 -1.85
CA THR A 94 19.21 -13.74 -0.71
C THR A 94 18.56 -12.37 -0.89
N ILE A 95 17.25 -12.30 -0.64
CA ILE A 95 16.51 -11.03 -0.52
C ILE A 95 16.39 -10.69 0.96
N GLU A 96 16.97 -9.56 1.38
CA GLU A 96 16.88 -9.04 2.74
C GLU A 96 16.06 -7.74 2.78
N ALA A 97 15.44 -7.44 3.93
CA ALA A 97 14.73 -6.18 4.15
C ALA A 97 15.68 -5.11 4.70
N SER A 98 15.68 -3.92 4.12
CA SER A 98 16.38 -2.75 4.66
C SER A 98 15.82 -2.35 6.02
N SER A 99 16.72 -2.11 6.98
CA SER A 99 16.41 -1.54 8.30
C SER A 99 16.39 0.00 8.32
N ASP A 100 16.79 0.66 7.23
CA ASP A 100 17.05 2.10 7.18
C ASP A 100 15.75 2.92 7.26
N TYR A 101 14.65 2.35 6.75
CA TYR A 101 13.32 2.94 6.79
C TYR A 101 12.36 1.96 7.48
N THR A 102 12.12 2.15 8.77
CA THR A 102 11.32 1.24 9.62
C THR A 102 9.99 1.83 10.12
N GLY A 103 9.64 3.07 9.74
CA GLY A 103 8.36 3.70 10.12
C GLY A 103 7.12 2.89 9.72
N TRP A 104 7.23 2.13 8.61
CA TRP A 104 6.21 1.17 8.14
C TRP A 104 5.88 0.04 9.12
N LEU A 105 6.64 -0.16 10.20
CA LEU A 105 6.27 -1.12 11.24
C LEU A 105 5.06 -0.66 12.08
N THR A 106 4.71 0.64 12.04
CA THR A 106 3.82 1.30 13.03
C THR A 106 2.62 2.07 12.48
N TYR A 107 2.38 2.04 11.17
CA TYR A 107 1.20 2.67 10.52
C TYR A 107 -0.15 1.99 10.79
N CYS A 108 -0.13 0.78 11.34
CA CYS A 108 -1.30 -0.03 11.65
C CYS A 108 -1.19 -0.65 13.05
N ASP A 109 -0.73 0.17 14.01
CA ASP A 109 -0.82 -0.04 15.46
C ASP A 109 -2.00 0.77 16.05
#